data_AF-A0A3B8LXX5-F1
#
_entry.id   AF-A0A3B8LXX5-F1
#
_cell.length_a   1.000
_cell.length_b   1.000
_cell.length_c   1.000
_cell.angle_alpha   90.00
_cell.angle_beta   90.00
_cell.angle_gamma   90.00
#
_symmetry.space_group_name_H-M   'P 1'
#
loop_
_entity.id
_entity.type
_entity.pdbx_description
1 polymer ?
#
loop_
_entity_poly.entity_id
_entity_poly.type
_entity_poly.pdbx_seq_one_letter_code
_entity_poly.pdbx_strand_id
1 'polypeptide(L)'
;MLESLLRSIGVADEMVVNISDTHIAFQRPLWLYALLLVIPAGWFIYTRQKANLATVRRGFRVALTVTRVFVLAMLILVLASPVLRLTEEIDKKPILAVVFDASQSMQLPAGPFETDEERLAVARAAGLAVGDDESLDAEVRETITGYGRVQLAEEAVEVAREEVFDKLAEKYDVQYFAFARRLEPIELWDDGESDGEGE
;
A
#
# COMPACT_ATOMS: atom_id res chain seq x y z
N MET A 1 -14.78 11.41 -18.73
CA MET A 1 -16.24 11.18 -18.91
C MET A 1 -16.86 10.36 -17.79
N LEU A 2 -16.21 9.26 -17.36
CA LEU A 2 -16.65 8.48 -16.19
C LEU A 2 -16.63 9.30 -14.89
N GLU A 3 -15.58 10.10 -14.66
CA GLU A 3 -15.49 11.02 -13.51
C GLU A 3 -16.70 11.94 -13.34
N SER A 4 -17.19 12.54 -14.43
CA SER A 4 -18.39 13.40 -14.38
C SER A 4 -19.65 12.64 -14.00
N LEU A 5 -19.74 11.36 -14.38
CA LEU A 5 -20.85 10.47 -14.05
C LEU A 5 -20.77 10.04 -12.57
N LEU A 6 -19.57 9.73 -12.08
CA LEU A 6 -19.30 9.40 -10.67
C LEU A 6 -19.59 10.57 -9.74
N ARG A 7 -19.17 11.78 -10.13
CA ARG A 7 -19.47 13.02 -9.42
C ARG A 7 -20.97 13.32 -9.38
N SER A 8 -21.70 12.98 -10.45
CA SER A 8 -23.16 13.15 -10.51
C SER A 8 -23.95 12.13 -9.66
N ILE A 9 -23.35 10.97 -9.37
CA ILE A 9 -23.95 9.90 -8.54
C ILE A 9 -23.66 10.12 -7.04
N GLY A 10 -22.83 11.11 -6.68
CA GLY A 10 -22.55 11.47 -5.29
C GLY A 10 -21.42 10.66 -4.65
N VAL A 11 -20.55 10.04 -5.46
CA VAL A 11 -19.30 9.45 -4.97
C VAL A 11 -18.39 10.60 -4.55
N ALA A 12 -17.97 10.61 -3.28
CA ALA A 12 -17.22 11.70 -2.66
C ALA A 12 -15.93 12.03 -3.44
N ASP A 13 -15.64 13.32 -3.62
CA ASP A 13 -14.45 13.84 -4.33
C ASP A 13 -13.14 13.25 -3.77
N GLU A 14 -13.10 12.79 -2.51
CA GLU A 14 -11.94 12.11 -1.91
C GLU A 14 -11.57 10.77 -2.56
N MET A 15 -12.55 10.00 -3.07
CA MET A 15 -12.25 8.75 -3.77
C MET A 15 -11.68 8.99 -5.17
N VAL A 16 -11.89 10.16 -5.77
CA VAL A 16 -11.50 10.43 -7.17
C VAL A 16 -10.00 10.65 -7.32
N VAL A 17 -9.30 11.02 -6.24
CA VAL A 17 -7.88 11.42 -6.30
C VAL A 17 -6.90 10.23 -6.45
N ASN A 18 -7.28 9.03 -6.00
CA ASN A 18 -6.43 7.81 -6.03
C ASN A 18 -6.97 6.69 -6.94
N ILE A 19 -7.92 6.97 -7.84
CA ILE A 19 -8.45 5.95 -8.76
C ILE A 19 -7.53 5.82 -9.98
N SER A 20 -6.55 4.93 -9.87
CA SER A 20 -5.60 4.59 -10.94
C SER A 20 -6.23 3.74 -12.05
N ASP A 21 -7.28 2.97 -11.76
CA ASP A 21 -7.97 2.14 -12.75
C ASP A 21 -9.49 2.05 -12.51
N THR A 22 -10.29 2.58 -13.44
CA THR A 22 -11.75 2.43 -13.44
C THR A 22 -12.17 1.42 -14.50
N HIS A 23 -12.43 0.18 -14.09
CA HIS A 23 -12.99 -0.83 -14.99
C HIS A 23 -14.47 -1.08 -14.70
N ILE A 24 -15.30 -0.98 -15.76
CA ILE A 24 -16.69 -1.43 -15.70
C ILE A 24 -16.69 -2.95 -15.83
N ALA A 25 -16.90 -3.64 -14.72
CA ALA A 25 -17.02 -5.09 -14.70
C ALA A 25 -18.49 -5.50 -14.79
N PHE A 26 -18.83 -6.30 -15.81
CA PHE A 26 -20.16 -6.90 -15.91
C PHE A 26 -20.14 -8.24 -15.22
N GLN A 27 -20.89 -8.38 -14.12
CA GLN A 27 -20.94 -9.64 -13.36
C GLN A 27 -21.56 -10.78 -14.19
N ARG A 28 -22.43 -10.44 -15.16
CA ARG A 28 -23.09 -11.41 -16.04
C ARG A 28 -23.01 -10.95 -17.49
N PRO A 29 -21.86 -11.11 -18.17
CA PRO A 29 -21.65 -10.59 -19.52
C PRO A 29 -22.58 -11.24 -20.56
N LEU A 30 -23.11 -12.43 -20.28
CA LEU A 30 -24.05 -13.13 -21.16
C LEU A 30 -25.35 -12.34 -21.40
N TRP A 31 -25.80 -11.51 -20.43
CA TRP A 31 -26.99 -10.66 -20.62
C TRP A 31 -26.75 -9.48 -21.56
N LEU A 32 -25.49 -9.11 -21.84
CA LEU A 32 -25.20 -8.11 -22.86
C LEU A 32 -25.59 -8.60 -24.25
N TYR A 33 -25.49 -9.91 -24.52
CA TYR A 33 -26.01 -10.47 -25.77
C TYR A 33 -27.54 -10.39 -25.86
N ALA A 34 -28.26 -10.32 -24.74
CA ALA A 34 -29.71 -10.10 -24.75
C ALA A 34 -30.06 -8.69 -25.25
N LEU A 35 -29.15 -7.70 -25.14
CA LEU A 35 -29.33 -6.38 -25.74
C LEU A 35 -29.45 -6.45 -27.27
N LEU A 36 -28.73 -7.39 -27.92
CA LEU A 36 -28.87 -7.66 -29.35
C LEU A 36 -30.31 -8.09 -29.71
N LEU A 37 -30.95 -8.84 -28.81
CA LEU A 37 -32.30 -9.36 -28.98
C LEU A 37 -33.39 -8.28 -28.83
N VAL A 38 -33.05 -7.10 -28.30
CA VAL A 38 -33.96 -5.95 -28.20
C VAL A 38 -34.41 -5.47 -29.58
N ILE A 39 -33.56 -5.55 -30.61
CA ILE A 39 -33.87 -5.13 -31.97
C ILE A 39 -34.98 -6.01 -32.60
N PRO A 40 -34.83 -7.36 -32.69
CA PRO A 40 -35.90 -8.20 -33.20
C PRO A 40 -37.14 -8.18 -32.29
N ALA A 41 -36.98 -8.04 -30.96
CA ALA A 41 -38.11 -7.89 -30.05
C ALA A 41 -38.90 -6.60 -30.32
N GLY A 42 -38.22 -5.47 -30.52
CA GLY A 42 -38.84 -4.19 -30.88
C GLY A 42 -39.57 -4.26 -32.22
N TRP A 43 -38.98 -4.94 -33.21
CA TRP A 43 -39.64 -5.18 -34.49
C TRP A 43 -40.90 -6.05 -34.32
N PHE A 44 -40.82 -7.15 -33.58
CA PHE A 44 -41.98 -8.02 -33.29
C PHE A 44 -43.09 -7.30 -32.53
N ILE A 45 -42.73 -6.47 -31.53
CA ILE A 45 -43.70 -5.65 -30.79
C ILE A 45 -44.37 -4.66 -31.74
N TYR A 46 -43.60 -3.99 -32.60
CA TYR A 46 -44.12 -3.03 -33.56
C TYR A 46 -45.06 -3.67 -34.59
N THR A 47 -44.69 -4.81 -35.18
CA THR A 47 -45.55 -5.52 -36.14
C THR A 47 -46.83 -6.02 -35.49
N ARG A 48 -46.74 -6.56 -34.27
CA ARG A 48 -47.90 -7.01 -33.49
C ARG A 48 -48.81 -5.85 -33.07
N GLN A 49 -48.25 -4.70 -32.71
CA GLN A 49 -49.03 -3.49 -32.42
C GLN A 49 -49.68 -2.91 -33.69
N LYS A 50 -49.00 -2.98 -34.83
CA LYS A 50 -49.57 -2.57 -36.12
C LYS A 50 -50.80 -3.39 -36.49
N ALA A 51 -50.79 -4.70 -36.22
CA ALA A 51 -51.91 -5.61 -36.46
C ALA A 51 -53.08 -5.42 -35.47
N ASN A 52 -52.81 -5.27 -34.18
CA ASN A 52 -53.86 -5.19 -33.15
C ASN A 52 -54.48 -3.79 -32.98
N LEU A 53 -53.74 -2.72 -33.34
CA LEU A 53 -54.16 -1.32 -33.13
C LEU A 53 -54.23 -0.57 -34.46
N ALA A 54 -54.93 -1.15 -35.44
CA ALA A 54 -55.02 -0.61 -36.81
C ALA A 54 -55.65 0.80 -36.86
N THR A 55 -56.59 1.08 -35.95
CA THR A 55 -57.35 2.35 -35.84
C THR A 55 -56.59 3.47 -35.11
N VAL A 56 -55.45 3.17 -34.45
CA VAL A 56 -54.69 4.16 -33.66
C VAL A 56 -53.69 4.92 -34.54
N ARG A 57 -53.58 6.24 -34.32
CA ARG A 57 -52.65 7.11 -35.05
C ARG A 57 -51.19 6.65 -34.87
N ARG A 58 -50.38 6.76 -35.94
CA ARG A 58 -49.02 6.20 -35.99
C ARG A 58 -48.09 6.69 -34.87
N GLY A 59 -48.19 7.96 -34.47
CA GLY A 59 -47.36 8.55 -33.42
C GLY A 59 -47.50 7.85 -32.05
N PHE A 60 -48.74 7.54 -31.64
CA PHE A 60 -48.98 6.83 -30.37
C PHE A 60 -48.47 5.38 -30.41
N ARG A 61 -48.53 4.72 -31.58
CA ARG A 61 -47.96 3.38 -31.76
C ARG A 61 -46.44 3.38 -31.65
N VAL A 62 -45.78 4.37 -32.24
CA VAL A 62 -44.32 4.53 -32.14
C VAL A 62 -43.94 4.84 -30.69
N ALA A 63 -44.62 5.79 -30.03
CA ALA A 63 -44.37 6.12 -28.63
C ALA A 63 -44.51 4.88 -27.71
N LEU A 64 -45.59 4.11 -27.85
CA LEU A 64 -45.82 2.91 -27.06
C LEU A 64 -44.77 1.80 -27.32
N THR A 65 -44.34 1.66 -28.57
CA THR A 65 -43.26 0.73 -28.93
C THR A 65 -41.95 1.17 -28.29
N VAL A 66 -41.59 2.46 -28.42
CA VAL A 66 -40.36 3.03 -27.85
C VAL A 66 -40.35 2.86 -26.33
N THR A 67 -41.43 3.20 -25.63
CA THR A 67 -41.52 3.03 -24.17
C THR A 67 -41.35 1.55 -23.77
N ARG A 68 -41.96 0.61 -24.50
CA ARG A 68 -41.80 -0.83 -24.19
C ARG A 68 -40.39 -1.33 -24.42
N VAL A 69 -39.78 -0.94 -25.55
CA VAL A 69 -38.40 -1.29 -25.88
C VAL A 69 -37.43 -0.70 -24.86
N PHE A 70 -37.67 0.55 -24.44
CA PHE A 70 -36.89 1.21 -23.41
C PHE A 70 -36.97 0.48 -22.06
N VAL A 71 -38.17 0.14 -21.59
CA VAL A 71 -38.34 -0.63 -20.34
C VAL A 71 -37.66 -2.00 -20.44
N LEU A 72 -37.76 -2.67 -21.58
CA LEU A 72 -37.12 -3.97 -21.80
C LEU A 72 -35.59 -3.87 -21.80
N ALA A 73 -35.04 -2.83 -22.43
CA ALA A 73 -33.61 -2.53 -22.38
C ALA A 73 -33.13 -2.20 -20.96
N MET A 74 -33.91 -1.42 -20.20
CA MET A 74 -33.63 -1.11 -18.80
C MET A 74 -33.63 -2.37 -17.94
N LEU A 75 -34.59 -3.28 -18.15
CA LEU A 75 -34.65 -4.56 -17.44
C LEU A 75 -33.43 -5.42 -17.75
N ILE A 76 -32.99 -5.49 -19.02
CA ILE A 76 -31.76 -6.20 -19.41
C ILE A 76 -30.53 -5.57 -18.75
N LEU A 77 -30.45 -4.23 -18.71
CA LEU A 77 -29.33 -3.52 -18.07
C LEU A 77 -29.27 -3.83 -16.57
N VAL A 78 -30.42 -3.81 -15.88
CA VAL A 78 -30.51 -4.19 -14.47
C VAL A 78 -30.07 -5.65 -14.27
N LEU A 79 -30.49 -6.57 -15.16
CA LEU A 79 -30.07 -7.98 -15.13
C LEU A 79 -28.58 -8.19 -15.43
N ALA A 80 -28.00 -7.36 -16.31
CA ALA A 80 -26.57 -7.35 -16.58
C ALA A 80 -25.77 -6.92 -15.35
N SER A 81 -26.42 -6.24 -14.40
CA SER A 81 -25.87 -5.80 -13.11
C SER A 81 -24.51 -5.14 -13.33
N PRO A 82 -24.46 -3.95 -13.95
CA PRO A 82 -23.21 -3.23 -14.12
C PRO A 82 -22.66 -2.91 -12.73
N VAL A 83 -21.54 -3.54 -12.38
CA VAL A 83 -20.88 -3.27 -11.10
C VAL A 83 -19.68 -2.39 -11.41
N LEU A 84 -19.69 -1.21 -10.82
CA LEU A 84 -18.51 -0.37 -10.82
C LEU A 84 -17.56 -0.92 -9.77
N ARG A 85 -16.41 -1.44 -10.20
CA ARG A 85 -15.36 -1.88 -9.28
C ARG A 85 -14.32 -0.77 -9.21
N LEU A 86 -14.19 -0.18 -8.03
CA LEU A 86 -13.06 0.68 -7.69
C LEU A 86 -12.03 -0.22 -7.04
N THR A 87 -10.90 -0.40 -7.69
CA THR A 87 -9.75 -1.04 -7.06
C THR A 87 -8.86 0.07 -6.55
N GLU A 88 -8.74 0.19 -5.23
CA GLU A 88 -7.75 1.04 -4.59
C GLU A 88 -6.51 0.18 -4.36
N GLU A 89 -5.45 0.42 -5.11
CA GLU A 89 -4.17 -0.25 -4.92
C GLU A 89 -3.40 0.51 -3.85
N ILE A 90 -3.47 0.03 -2.60
CA ILE A 90 -2.71 0.58 -1.49
C ILE A 90 -1.32 -0.07 -1.51
N ASP A 91 -0.36 0.58 -2.16
CA ASP A 91 1.06 0.22 -2.07
C ASP A 91 1.58 0.55 -0.66
N LYS A 92 1.49 -0.42 0.26
CA LYS A 92 2.18 -0.34 1.55
C LYS A 92 3.56 -0.96 1.43
N LYS A 93 4.59 -0.21 1.81
CA LYS A 93 5.93 -0.76 1.98
C LYS A 93 5.88 -1.93 2.98
N PRO A 94 6.45 -3.10 2.65
CA PRO A 94 6.56 -4.19 3.61
C PRO A 94 7.40 -3.78 4.82
N ILE A 95 6.96 -4.16 6.02
CA ILE A 95 7.65 -3.82 7.27
C ILE A 95 8.88 -4.70 7.45
N LEU A 96 10.03 -4.09 7.73
CA LEU A 96 11.27 -4.76 8.12
C LEU A 96 11.59 -4.40 9.57
N ALA A 97 11.37 -5.34 10.49
CA ALA A 97 11.68 -5.15 11.90
C ALA A 97 13.13 -5.55 12.20
N VAL A 98 13.94 -4.61 12.67
CA VAL A 98 15.26 -4.85 13.26
C VAL A 98 15.08 -5.00 14.76
N VAL A 99 15.39 -6.16 15.30
CA VAL A 99 15.13 -6.49 16.71
C VAL A 99 16.45 -6.70 17.44
N PHE A 100 16.71 -5.86 18.43
CA PHE A 100 17.83 -5.99 19.37
C PHE A 100 17.41 -6.87 20.54
N ASP A 101 18.23 -7.87 20.87
CA ASP A 101 18.06 -8.61 22.11
C ASP A 101 18.51 -7.74 23.29
N ALA A 102 17.58 -7.48 24.22
CA ALA A 102 17.81 -6.70 25.44
C ALA A 102 17.85 -7.61 26.69
N SER A 103 18.23 -8.88 26.50
CA SER A 103 18.47 -9.83 27.60
C SER A 103 19.63 -9.39 28.51
N GLN A 104 19.66 -9.91 29.75
CA GLN A 104 20.75 -9.60 30.68
C GLN A 104 22.14 -10.04 30.16
N SER A 105 22.20 -11.03 29.28
CA SER A 105 23.43 -11.44 28.60
C SER A 105 23.98 -10.40 27.63
N MET A 106 23.14 -9.49 27.13
CA MET A 106 23.54 -8.45 26.19
C MET A 106 24.11 -7.20 26.89
N GLN A 107 23.93 -7.08 28.21
CA GLN A 107 24.57 -6.05 29.05
C GLN A 107 26.00 -6.41 29.46
N LEU A 108 26.42 -7.66 29.24
CA LEU A 108 27.78 -8.08 29.53
C LEU A 108 28.75 -7.39 28.57
N PRO A 109 30.00 -7.14 29.01
CA PRO A 109 31.05 -6.65 28.13
C PRO A 109 31.20 -7.55 26.90
N ALA A 110 31.42 -6.92 25.75
CA ALA A 110 31.66 -7.65 24.51
C ALA A 110 33.06 -8.30 24.49
N GLY A 111 34.03 -7.74 25.22
CA GLY A 111 35.41 -8.21 25.31
C GLY A 111 35.69 -9.20 26.46
N PRO A 112 36.93 -9.74 26.56
CA PRO A 112 38.15 -9.30 25.85
C PRO A 112 38.33 -9.96 24.47
N PHE A 113 38.73 -9.16 23.49
CA PHE A 113 39.06 -9.63 22.13
C PHE A 113 40.51 -10.09 22.07
N GLU A 114 40.74 -11.33 21.63
CA GLU A 114 42.04 -11.99 21.75
C GLU A 114 43.07 -11.45 20.75
N THR A 115 42.63 -11.09 19.55
CA THR A 115 43.51 -10.63 18.47
C THR A 115 43.41 -9.13 18.23
N ASP A 116 44.49 -8.52 17.72
CA ASP A 116 44.47 -7.11 17.29
C ASP A 116 43.54 -6.91 16.08
N GLU A 117 43.44 -7.91 15.19
CA GLU A 117 42.55 -7.90 14.01
C GLU A 117 41.07 -7.85 14.41
N GLU A 118 40.65 -8.65 15.40
CA GLU A 118 39.27 -8.60 15.93
C GLU A 118 38.97 -7.24 16.56
N ARG A 119 39.92 -6.68 17.32
CA ARG A 119 39.75 -5.35 17.92
C ARG A 119 39.59 -4.27 16.86
N LEU A 120 40.35 -4.34 15.76
CA LEU A 120 40.23 -3.42 14.65
C LEU A 120 38.90 -3.57 13.91
N ALA A 121 38.43 -4.80 13.69
CA ALA A 121 37.14 -5.06 13.06
C ALA A 121 35.98 -4.50 13.90
N VAL A 122 36.04 -4.71 15.21
CA VAL A 122 35.03 -4.19 16.16
C VAL A 122 35.09 -2.67 16.27
N ALA A 123 36.30 -2.07 16.29
CA ALA A 123 36.47 -0.62 16.26
C ALA A 123 35.84 0.01 15.03
N ARG A 124 36.09 -0.56 13.84
CA ARG A 124 35.50 -0.10 12.58
C ARG A 124 33.99 -0.27 12.56
N ALA A 125 33.48 -1.40 13.08
CA ALA A 125 32.05 -1.64 13.19
C ALA A 125 31.38 -0.60 14.10
N ALA A 126 32.00 -0.23 15.21
CA ALA A 126 31.50 0.80 16.13
C ALA A 126 31.83 2.25 15.70
N GLY A 127 32.40 2.47 14.51
CA GLY A 127 32.66 3.82 13.98
C GLY A 127 33.80 4.56 14.69
N LEU A 128 34.60 3.87 15.51
CA LEU A 128 35.71 4.45 16.23
C LEU A 128 36.90 4.68 15.29
N ALA A 129 37.55 5.83 15.44
CA ALA A 129 38.70 6.21 14.62
C ALA A 129 39.85 5.21 14.81
N VAL A 130 40.23 4.56 13.72
CA VAL A 130 41.44 3.71 13.65
C VAL A 130 42.55 4.57 13.08
N GLY A 131 43.71 4.61 13.74
CA GLY A 131 44.87 5.35 13.23
C GLY A 131 45.35 4.78 11.88
N ASP A 132 46.00 5.63 11.07
CA ASP A 132 46.47 5.29 9.70
C ASP A 132 47.37 4.04 9.63
N ASP A 133 48.01 3.65 10.75
CA ASP A 133 48.88 2.47 10.89
C ASP A 133 48.15 1.19 11.36
N GLU A 134 46.82 1.12 11.24
CA GLU A 134 46.00 0.02 11.80
C GLU A 134 46.28 -0.20 13.30
N SER A 135 46.63 0.87 14.00
CA SER A 135 46.88 0.86 15.43
C SER A 135 45.70 1.50 16.15
N LEU A 136 45.29 0.86 17.25
CA LEU A 136 44.25 1.37 18.13
C LEU A 136 44.93 2.06 19.31
N ASP A 137 44.57 3.31 19.56
CA ASP A 137 44.97 4.02 20.76
C ASP A 137 44.51 3.27 22.01
N ALA A 138 45.28 3.38 23.09
CA ALA A 138 45.00 2.68 24.34
C ALA A 138 43.61 3.05 24.90
N GLU A 139 43.17 4.29 24.67
CA GLU A 139 41.84 4.80 25.01
C GLU A 139 40.73 4.06 24.23
N VAL A 140 40.86 3.96 22.90
CA VAL A 140 39.90 3.26 22.03
C VAL A 140 39.78 1.76 22.40
N ARG A 141 40.90 1.13 22.78
CA ARG A 141 40.93 -0.27 23.24
C ARG A 141 40.17 -0.47 24.56
N GLU A 142 40.28 0.49 25.47
CA GLU A 142 39.55 0.47 26.74
C GLU A 142 38.04 0.68 26.50
N THR A 143 37.68 1.62 25.62
CA THR A 143 36.28 1.90 25.25
C THR A 143 35.59 0.68 24.62
N ILE A 144 36.23 0.04 23.64
CA ILE A 144 35.70 -1.15 22.94
C ILE A 144 35.52 -2.33 23.91
N THR A 145 36.45 -2.51 24.85
CA THR A 145 36.36 -3.59 25.84
C THR A 145 35.28 -3.30 26.89
N GLY A 146 35.01 -2.02 27.17
CA GLY A 146 33.98 -1.57 28.10
C GLY A 146 32.56 -1.57 27.53
N TYR A 147 32.39 -1.57 26.20
CA TYR A 147 31.07 -1.63 25.57
C TYR A 147 30.32 -2.91 25.92
N GLY A 148 29.05 -2.73 26.30
CA GLY A 148 28.08 -3.82 26.37
C GLY A 148 27.79 -4.37 24.98
N ARG A 149 27.43 -5.65 24.87
CA ARG A 149 27.12 -6.28 23.57
C ARG A 149 25.96 -5.60 22.83
N VAL A 150 24.95 -5.12 23.56
CA VAL A 150 23.83 -4.37 22.97
C VAL A 150 24.30 -3.02 22.41
N GLN A 151 25.10 -2.30 23.18
CA GLN A 151 25.66 -1.01 22.79
C GLN A 151 26.54 -1.17 21.54
N LEU A 152 27.38 -2.21 21.49
CA LEU A 152 28.17 -2.50 20.31
C LEU A 152 27.31 -2.80 19.07
N ALA A 153 26.18 -3.48 19.25
CA ALA A 153 25.25 -3.79 18.16
C ALA A 153 24.50 -2.54 17.67
N GLU A 154 24.12 -1.64 18.57
CA GLU A 154 23.47 -0.36 18.25
C GLU A 154 24.43 0.53 17.43
N GLU A 155 25.67 0.72 17.91
CA GLU A 155 26.72 1.49 17.23
C GLU A 155 27.05 0.88 15.85
N ALA A 156 27.10 -0.45 15.75
CA ALA A 156 27.34 -1.13 14.48
C ALA A 156 26.20 -0.93 13.46
N VAL A 157 24.95 -0.89 13.94
CA VAL A 157 23.80 -0.59 13.10
C VAL A 157 23.79 0.87 12.68
N GLU A 158 24.21 1.79 13.55
CA GLU A 158 24.34 3.22 13.23
C GLU A 158 25.36 3.46 12.13
N VAL A 159 26.54 2.85 12.21
CA VAL A 159 27.58 2.96 11.18
C VAL A 159 27.13 2.35 9.84
N ALA A 160 26.39 1.24 9.89
CA ALA A 160 25.85 0.58 8.69
C ALA A 160 24.60 1.26 8.11
N ARG A 161 24.09 2.34 8.73
CA ARG A 161 22.84 3.02 8.37
C ARG A 161 22.82 3.45 6.91
N GLU A 162 23.75 4.33 6.54
CA GLU A 162 23.76 4.96 5.20
C GLU A 162 24.00 3.93 4.10
N GLU A 163 24.83 2.92 4.36
CA GLU A 163 25.20 1.94 3.35
C GLU A 163 24.14 0.85 3.15
N VAL A 164 23.46 0.44 4.23
CA VAL A 164 22.55 -0.71 4.24
C VAL A 164 21.12 -0.26 4.53
N PHE A 165 20.86 0.31 5.71
CA PHE A 165 19.49 0.52 6.19
C PHE A 165 18.75 1.61 5.43
N ASP A 166 19.41 2.67 4.97
CA ASP A 166 18.78 3.73 4.15
C ASP A 166 18.36 3.19 2.78
N LYS A 167 19.16 2.31 2.17
CA LYS A 167 18.79 1.63 0.93
C LYS A 167 17.63 0.66 1.13
N LEU A 168 17.53 0.05 2.31
CA LEU A 168 16.41 -0.82 2.66
C LEU A 168 15.16 0.01 2.96
N ALA A 169 15.28 1.19 3.58
CA ALA A 169 14.18 2.13 3.86
C ALA A 169 13.50 2.69 2.59
N GLU A 170 14.21 2.68 1.45
CA GLU A 170 13.60 3.03 0.16
C GLU A 170 12.46 2.05 -0.20
N LYS A 171 12.64 0.75 0.08
CA LYS A 171 11.70 -0.32 -0.29
C LYS A 171 10.85 -0.86 0.86
N TYR A 172 11.36 -0.79 2.08
CA TYR A 172 10.77 -1.34 3.29
C TYR A 172 10.49 -0.23 4.28
N ASP A 173 9.50 -0.45 5.13
CA ASP A 173 9.30 0.37 6.32
C ASP A 173 10.16 -0.23 7.45
N VAL A 174 11.35 0.34 7.68
CA VAL A 174 12.33 -0.19 8.63
C VAL A 174 11.99 0.32 10.03
N GLN A 175 11.71 -0.60 10.95
CA GLN A 175 11.33 -0.29 12.33
C GLN A 175 12.29 -0.98 13.31
N TYR A 176 12.68 -0.29 14.37
CA TYR A 176 13.63 -0.79 15.36
C TYR A 176 12.94 -1.14 16.68
N PHE A 177 13.28 -2.31 17.22
CA PHE A 177 12.66 -2.83 18.45
C PHE A 177 13.70 -3.42 19.39
N ALA A 178 13.48 -3.29 20.69
CA ALA A 178 14.16 -4.03 21.73
C ALA A 178 13.27 -5.18 22.17
N PHE A 179 13.88 -6.35 22.40
CA PHE A 179 13.20 -7.51 22.92
C PHE A 179 13.85 -7.99 24.21
N ALA A 180 13.14 -7.85 25.34
CA ALA A 180 13.53 -8.44 26.62
C ALA A 180 12.45 -9.40 27.15
N ARG A 181 11.30 -8.87 27.54
CA ARG A 181 10.09 -9.62 27.92
C ARG A 181 8.87 -9.26 27.08
N ARG A 182 8.90 -8.07 26.47
CA ARG A 182 7.97 -7.57 25.46
C ARG A 182 8.79 -6.85 24.38
N LEU A 183 8.23 -6.78 23.18
CA LEU A 183 8.74 -5.91 22.12
C LEU A 183 8.42 -4.48 22.51
N GLU A 184 9.45 -3.65 22.63
CA GLU A 184 9.33 -2.22 22.87
C GLU A 184 9.99 -1.50 21.68
N PRO A 185 9.30 -0.54 21.04
CA PRO A 185 9.91 0.25 19.98
C PRO A 185 11.09 1.04 20.55
N ILE A 186 12.18 1.10 19.81
CA ILE A 186 13.32 1.95 20.14
C ILE A 186 13.45 2.98 19.03
N GLU A 187 13.50 4.24 19.41
CA GLU A 187 13.99 5.30 18.53
C GLU A 187 15.51 5.24 18.60
N LEU A 188 16.15 4.57 17.63
CA LEU A 188 17.60 4.67 17.48
C LEU A 188 18.02 6.07 16.99
N TRP A 189 17.07 6.86 16.49
CA TRP A 189 17.32 8.16 15.90
C TRP A 189 16.35 9.19 16.48
N ASP A 190 16.92 10.20 17.14
CA ASP A 190 16.22 11.45 17.39
C ASP A 190 16.23 12.22 16.06
N ASP A 191 15.30 11.89 15.19
CA ASP A 191 14.89 12.79 14.13
C ASP A 191 14.30 13.98 14.88
N GLY A 192 15.07 15.06 15.05
CA GLY A 192 14.74 16.22 15.89
C GLY A 192 13.48 17.00 15.46
N GLU A 193 12.36 16.32 15.29
CA GLU A 193 11.02 16.84 15.27
C GLU A 193 10.58 16.94 16.73
N SER A 194 11.07 18.00 17.37
CA SER A 194 10.41 18.54 18.53
C SER A 194 8.97 18.84 18.12
N ASP A 195 8.06 17.93 18.43
CA ASP A 195 6.64 18.24 18.55
C ASP A 195 6.53 19.33 19.61
N GLY A 196 6.54 20.56 19.13
CA GLY A 196 6.20 21.74 19.90
C GLY A 196 4.74 21.64 20.28
N GLU A 197 4.45 20.90 21.34
CA GLU A 197 3.30 21.16 22.19
C GLU A 197 3.46 22.59 22.74
N GLY A 198 2.81 23.52 22.06
CA GLY A 198 2.71 24.93 22.42
C GLY A 198 1.26 25.40 22.36
N GLU A 199 0.63 25.36 23.53
CA GLU A 199 -0.61 26.04 23.98
C GLU A 199 -1.99 25.45 23.62
#